data_AF-A0AAE8SKB4-F1
#
_entry.id   AF-A0AAE8SKB4-F1
#
_cell.length_a   1.000
_cell.length_b   1.000
_cell.length_c   1.000
_cell.angle_alpha   90.00
_cell.angle_beta   90.00
_cell.angle_gamma   90.00
#
_symmetry.space_group_name_H-M   'P 1'
#
loop_
_entity.id
_entity.type
_entity.pdbx_description
1 polymer ?
#
loop_
_entity_poly.entity_id
_entity_poly.type
_entity_poly.pdbx_seq_one_letter_code
_entity_poly.pdbx_strand_id
1 'polypeptide(L)'
;MRLINVDSLKLETLFGGHLPPYAVLSHRWGDDGEEVSFDDMRRGLTEKTGMQKLIRCCQIAKQEKIQYVWIDTCCINKESMKELDEAIDTMFKWYRNASVYLTYMGDVPHNDDVWDPASRFFSTAWFRRGWTLQELLTTGKLRFYDQD
;
A
#
# COMPACT_ATOMS: atom_id res chain seq x y z
N MET A 1 -12.26 3.70 -9.04
CA MET A 1 -10.99 3.37 -8.33
C MET A 1 -10.62 1.94 -8.69
N ARG A 2 -9.33 1.62 -8.80
CA ARG A 2 -8.89 0.23 -8.99
C ARG A 2 -8.40 -0.33 -7.66
N LEU A 3 -8.78 -1.55 -7.33
CA LEU A 3 -8.40 -2.25 -6.10
C LEU A 3 -7.91 -3.66 -6.45
N ILE A 4 -7.02 -4.21 -5.62
CA ILE A 4 -6.54 -5.58 -5.72
C ILE A 4 -7.42 -6.45 -4.84
N ASN A 5 -8.02 -7.48 -5.42
CA ASN A 5 -8.76 -8.49 -4.68
C ASN A 5 -7.78 -9.40 -3.94
N VAL A 6 -7.94 -9.56 -2.63
CA VAL A 6 -6.98 -10.30 -1.79
C VAL A 6 -6.94 -11.81 -2.07
N ASP A 7 -8.00 -12.38 -2.64
CA ASP A 7 -8.07 -13.81 -2.96
C ASP A 7 -7.50 -14.11 -4.34
N SER A 8 -7.89 -13.33 -5.35
CA SER A 8 -7.46 -13.57 -6.72
C SER A 8 -6.14 -12.90 -7.09
N LEU A 9 -5.69 -11.93 -6.28
CA LEU A 9 -4.56 -11.04 -6.55
C LEU A 9 -4.70 -10.26 -7.88
N LYS A 10 -5.93 -10.12 -8.38
CA LYS A 10 -6.23 -9.40 -9.62
C LYS A 10 -6.69 -7.99 -9.34
N LEU A 11 -6.38 -7.11 -10.29
CA LEU A 11 -6.83 -5.73 -10.26
C LEU A 11 -8.28 -5.64 -10.77
N GLU A 12 -9.17 -5.09 -9.94
CA GLU A 12 -10.58 -4.88 -10.24
C GLU A 12 -10.87 -3.38 -10.33
N THR A 13 -11.56 -2.95 -11.39
CA THR A 13 -12.02 -1.58 -11.53
C THR A 13 -13.42 -1.46 -10.91
N LEU A 14 -13.51 -0.71 -9.82
CA LEU A 14 -14.77 -0.42 -9.15
C LEU A 14 -15.30 0.95 -9.57
N PHE A 15 -16.54 0.93 -10.06
CA PHE A 15 -17.30 2.10 -10.49
C PHE A 15 -18.41 2.41 -9.46
N GLY A 16 -18.65 3.68 -9.16
CA GLY A 16 -19.77 4.12 -8.31
C GLY A 16 -19.35 4.85 -7.02
N GLY A 17 -20.37 5.34 -6.28
CA GLY A 17 -20.21 6.21 -5.11
C GLY A 17 -19.97 5.50 -3.77
N HIS A 18 -20.08 4.17 -3.71
CA HIS A 18 -19.80 3.39 -2.50
C HIS A 18 -18.72 2.35 -2.79
N LEU A 19 -17.51 2.63 -2.33
CA LEU A 19 -16.41 1.67 -2.39
C LEU A 19 -16.56 0.67 -1.24
N PRO A 20 -16.24 -0.62 -1.45
CA PRO A 20 -16.16 -1.58 -0.35
C PRO A 20 -15.04 -1.17 0.62
N PRO A 21 -15.06 -1.63 1.88
CA PRO A 21 -13.93 -1.48 2.78
C PRO A 21 -12.64 -2.01 2.13
N TYR A 22 -11.59 -1.20 2.14
CA TYR A 22 -10.28 -1.57 1.61
C TYR A 22 -9.17 -1.15 2.55
N ALA A 23 -8.03 -1.81 2.40
CA ALA A 23 -6.78 -1.48 3.06
C ALA A 23 -5.94 -0.68 2.09
N VAL A 24 -5.16 0.27 2.60
CA VAL A 24 -4.19 1.03 1.81
C VAL A 24 -2.78 0.60 2.22
N LEU A 25 -1.93 0.32 1.24
CA LEU A 25 -0.51 0.09 1.50
C LEU A 25 0.21 1.44 1.53
N SER A 26 0.74 1.78 2.69
CA SER A 26 1.78 2.79 2.82
C SER A 26 3.15 2.10 2.79
N HIS A 27 4.02 2.53 1.88
CA HIS A 27 5.34 1.95 1.76
C HIS A 27 6.36 2.93 1.22
N ARG A 28 7.62 2.56 1.35
CA ARG A 28 8.66 3.04 0.44
C ARG A 28 8.64 2.13 -0.80
N TRP A 29 8.82 2.73 -1.97
CA TRP A 29 9.15 1.95 -3.15
C TRP A 29 10.55 1.37 -2.98
N GLY A 30 10.74 0.11 -3.38
CA GLY A 30 12.04 -0.50 -3.59
C GLY A 30 12.75 0.12 -4.78
N ASP A 31 13.83 -0.54 -5.23
CA ASP A 31 14.60 -0.05 -6.37
C ASP A 31 13.79 -0.16 -7.67
N ASP A 32 14.17 0.65 -8.68
CA ASP A 32 13.52 0.66 -9.98
C ASP A 32 13.52 -0.74 -10.60
N GLY A 33 12.33 -1.26 -10.90
CA GLY A 33 12.14 -2.61 -11.45
C GLY A 33 11.78 -3.68 -10.42
N GLU A 34 11.94 -3.43 -9.12
CA GLU A 34 11.53 -4.36 -8.06
C GLU A 34 10.03 -4.27 -7.74
N GLU A 35 9.46 -3.07 -7.87
CA GLU A 35 8.05 -2.82 -7.58
C GLU A 35 7.11 -3.38 -8.65
N VAL A 36 6.01 -3.99 -8.18
CA VAL A 36 4.90 -4.39 -9.05
C VAL A 36 4.16 -3.14 -9.49
N SER A 37 4.12 -2.92 -10.81
CA SER A 37 3.45 -1.79 -11.44
C SER A 37 2.03 -2.13 -11.89
N PHE A 38 1.27 -1.11 -12.28
CA PHE A 38 -0.02 -1.29 -12.93
C PHE A 38 0.05 -2.16 -14.20
N ASP A 39 1.09 -1.99 -15.02
CA ASP A 39 1.23 -2.81 -16.23
C ASP A 39 1.53 -4.28 -15.90
N ASP A 40 2.36 -4.53 -14.87
CA ASP A 40 2.63 -5.88 -14.37
C ASP A 40 1.33 -6.57 -13.92
N MET A 41 0.49 -5.87 -13.14
CA MET A 41 -0.81 -6.37 -12.69
C MET A 41 -1.75 -6.65 -13.87
N ARG A 42 -1.78 -5.77 -14.87
CA ARG A 42 -2.61 -5.92 -16.07
C ARG A 42 -2.19 -7.12 -16.91
N ARG A 43 -0.88 -7.35 -17.03
CA ARG A 43 -0.30 -8.47 -17.78
C ARG A 43 -0.25 -9.77 -16.98
N GLY A 44 -0.46 -9.72 -15.67
CA GLY A 44 -0.36 -10.87 -14.78
C GLY A 44 1.09 -11.34 -14.56
N LEU A 45 2.05 -10.40 -14.56
CA LEU A 45 3.46 -10.70 -14.32
C LEU A 45 3.71 -10.86 -12.82
N THR A 46 4.43 -11.92 -12.43
CA THR A 46 4.66 -12.29 -11.02
C THR A 46 6.13 -12.43 -10.65
N GLU A 47 7.04 -12.08 -11.55
CA GLU A 47 8.49 -12.37 -11.43
C GLU A 47 9.25 -11.36 -10.56
N LYS A 48 8.63 -10.21 -10.25
CA LYS A 48 9.26 -9.15 -9.48
C LYS A 48 9.32 -9.47 -7.99
N THR A 49 10.40 -9.06 -7.34
CA THR A 49 10.61 -9.21 -5.89
C THR A 49 9.50 -8.53 -5.07
N GLY A 50 8.98 -7.39 -5.54
CA GLY A 50 7.84 -6.69 -4.94
C GLY A 50 6.54 -7.51 -4.91
N MET A 51 6.45 -8.62 -5.63
CA MET A 51 5.27 -9.50 -5.59
C MET A 51 5.10 -10.15 -4.21
N GLN A 52 6.20 -10.48 -3.52
CA GLN A 52 6.13 -11.03 -2.16
C GLN A 52 5.50 -10.02 -1.18
N LYS A 53 5.89 -8.75 -1.29
CA LYS A 53 5.32 -7.66 -0.51
C LYS A 53 3.81 -7.49 -0.77
N LEU A 54 3.38 -7.58 -2.03
CA LEU A 54 1.95 -7.52 -2.40
C LEU A 54 1.18 -8.71 -1.82
N ILE A 55 1.70 -9.93 -1.96
CA ILE A 55 1.09 -11.15 -1.42
C ILE A 55 0.93 -11.02 0.10
N ARG A 56 1.99 -10.58 0.79
CA ARG A 56 1.97 -10.38 2.25
C ARG A 56 0.97 -9.31 2.66
N CYS A 57 0.92 -8.20 1.93
CA CYS A 57 -0.09 -7.16 2.12
C CYS A 57 -1.51 -7.73 2.06
N CYS A 58 -1.81 -8.55 1.04
CA CYS A 58 -3.11 -9.20 0.89
C CYS A 58 -3.42 -10.20 2.02
N GLN A 59 -2.42 -10.95 2.50
CA GLN A 59 -2.58 -11.85 3.65
C GLN A 59 -2.97 -11.10 4.92
N ILE A 60 -2.31 -9.98 5.22
CA ILE A 60 -2.60 -9.16 6.40
C ILE A 60 -3.97 -8.49 6.26
N ALA A 61 -4.31 -7.99 5.07
CA ALA A 61 -5.65 -7.47 4.80
C ALA A 61 -6.75 -8.52 5.09
N LYS A 62 -6.54 -9.79 4.72
CA LYS A 62 -7.47 -10.89 5.07
C LYS A 62 -7.60 -11.10 6.58
N GLN A 63 -6.50 -11.06 7.32
CA GLN A 63 -6.52 -11.18 8.79
C GLN A 63 -7.33 -10.04 9.43
N GLU A 64 -7.32 -8.87 8.80
CA GLU A 64 -8.13 -7.70 9.16
C GLU A 64 -9.55 -7.72 8.59
N LYS A 65 -9.96 -8.83 7.96
CA LYS A 65 -11.28 -9.02 7.32
C LYS A 65 -11.56 -8.03 6.19
N ILE A 66 -10.51 -7.57 5.51
CA ILE A 66 -10.57 -6.69 4.35
C ILE A 66 -10.36 -7.49 3.06
N GLN A 67 -11.25 -7.28 2.08
CA GLN A 67 -11.26 -8.01 0.81
C GLN A 67 -10.50 -7.31 -0.32
N TYR A 68 -10.13 -6.05 -0.12
CA TYR A 68 -9.52 -5.22 -1.15
C TYR A 68 -8.33 -4.45 -0.61
N VAL A 69 -7.27 -4.37 -1.40
CA VAL A 69 -6.09 -3.55 -1.10
C VAL A 69 -5.90 -2.53 -2.21
N TRP A 70 -5.53 -1.31 -1.83
CA TRP A 70 -5.04 -0.30 -2.75
C TRP A 70 -3.54 -0.11 -2.56
N ILE A 71 -2.79 -0.19 -3.65
CA ILE A 71 -1.35 0.06 -3.70
C ILE A 71 -1.09 1.04 -4.85
N ASP A 72 -0.43 2.16 -4.59
CA ASP A 72 -0.25 3.24 -5.58
C ASP A 72 0.48 2.77 -6.86
N THR A 73 1.50 1.92 -6.71
CA THR A 73 2.29 1.37 -7.82
C THR A 73 1.47 0.44 -8.70
N CYS A 74 0.53 -0.30 -8.12
CA CYS A 74 -0.30 -1.30 -8.80
C CYS A 74 -1.63 -0.73 -9.32
N CYS A 75 -2.21 0.25 -8.64
CA CYS A 75 -3.58 0.72 -8.86
C CYS A 75 -3.65 2.01 -9.68
N ILE A 76 -2.54 2.72 -9.90
CA ILE A 76 -2.45 3.95 -10.73
C ILE A 76 -1.66 3.64 -12.00
N ASN A 77 -2.20 4.00 -13.16
CA ASN A 77 -1.45 3.96 -14.41
C ASN A 77 -0.56 5.20 -14.49
N LYS A 78 0.68 5.06 -14.04
CA LYS A 78 1.65 6.15 -14.02
C LYS A 78 2.12 6.57 -15.42
N GLU A 79 1.85 5.78 -16.47
CA GLU A 79 2.12 6.16 -17.86
C GLU A 79 1.06 7.12 -18.43
N SER A 80 -0.12 7.20 -17.81
CA SER A 80 -1.15 8.16 -18.19
C SER A 80 -1.02 9.42 -17.34
N MET A 81 -0.46 10.48 -17.92
CA MET A 81 -0.25 11.75 -17.20
C MET A 81 -1.56 12.34 -16.65
N LYS A 82 -2.65 12.22 -17.42
CA LYS A 82 -3.99 12.60 -16.97
C LYS A 82 -4.41 11.84 -15.71
N GLU A 83 -4.24 10.51 -15.70
CA GLU A 83 -4.61 9.71 -14.53
C GLU A 83 -3.69 10.00 -13.35
N LEU A 84 -2.39 10.23 -13.60
CA LEU A 84 -1.44 10.56 -12.54
C LEU A 84 -1.81 11.86 -11.83
N ASP A 85 -2.15 12.91 -12.58
CA ASP A 85 -2.60 14.19 -12.02
C ASP A 85 -3.89 14.02 -11.22
N GLU A 86 -4.90 13.34 -11.80
CA GLU A 86 -6.17 13.05 -11.09
C GLU A 86 -5.94 12.21 -9.82
N ALA A 87 -4.98 11.28 -9.86
CA ALA A 87 -4.62 10.46 -8.72
C ALA A 87 -3.94 11.28 -7.63
N ILE A 88 -3.05 12.21 -7.96
CA ILE A 88 -2.40 13.10 -6.98
C ILE A 88 -3.46 13.90 -6.20
N ASP A 89 -4.43 14.48 -6.90
CA ASP A 89 -5.51 15.26 -6.29
C ASP A 89 -6.48 14.40 -5.44
N THR A 90 -6.63 13.12 -5.79
CA THR A 90 -7.59 12.21 -5.13
C THR A 90 -6.95 11.31 -4.07
N MET A 91 -5.63 11.18 -4.05
CA MET A 91 -4.91 10.21 -3.22
C MET A 91 -5.21 10.43 -1.74
N PHE A 92 -5.20 11.67 -1.24
CA PHE A 92 -5.55 11.95 0.15
C PHE A 92 -6.95 11.40 0.52
N LYS A 93 -7.92 11.50 -0.40
CA LYS A 93 -9.27 10.96 -0.19
C LYS A 93 -9.26 9.43 -0.16
N TRP A 94 -8.47 8.78 -1.01
CA TRP A 94 -8.31 7.32 -0.99
C TRP A 94 -7.60 6.83 0.26
N TYR A 95 -6.58 7.54 0.72
CA TYR A 95 -5.97 7.23 2.00
C TYR A 95 -7.03 7.41 3.09
N ARG A 96 -7.58 8.61 3.29
CA ARG A 96 -8.56 8.93 4.35
C ARG A 96 -9.74 7.96 4.46
N ASN A 97 -10.23 7.43 3.34
CA ASN A 97 -11.39 6.52 3.32
C ASN A 97 -11.00 5.04 3.49
N ALA A 98 -9.71 4.72 3.58
CA ALA A 98 -9.26 3.35 3.85
C ALA A 98 -9.68 2.93 5.26
N SER A 99 -10.09 1.67 5.39
CA SER A 99 -10.47 1.09 6.68
C SER A 99 -9.24 0.68 7.50
N VAL A 100 -8.17 0.27 6.81
CA VAL A 100 -6.92 -0.20 7.40
C VAL A 100 -5.75 0.39 6.63
N TYR A 101 -4.72 0.84 7.36
CA TYR A 101 -3.44 1.27 6.81
C TYR A 101 -2.44 0.18 7.10
N LEU A 102 -1.93 -0.44 6.04
CA LEU A 102 -0.87 -1.42 6.12
C LEU A 102 0.42 -0.68 5.79
N THR A 103 1.30 -0.54 6.77
CA THR A 103 2.60 0.10 6.59
C THR A 103 3.66 -0.98 6.47
N TYR A 104 4.30 -1.02 5.30
CA TYR A 104 5.42 -1.93 5.06
C TYR A 104 6.74 -1.29 5.48
N MET A 105 7.44 -1.95 6.39
CA MET A 105 8.71 -1.52 6.98
C MET A 105 9.87 -2.44 6.55
N GLY A 106 10.11 -2.54 5.24
CA GLY A 106 11.18 -3.41 4.72
C GLY A 106 12.60 -3.04 5.19
N ASP A 107 12.82 -1.83 5.71
CA ASP A 107 14.10 -1.32 6.22
C ASP A 107 14.24 -1.40 7.75
N VAL A 108 13.23 -1.91 8.46
CA VAL A 108 13.25 -2.11 9.93
C VAL A 108 13.47 -3.60 10.23
N PRO A 109 14.45 -3.95 11.08
CA PRO A 109 14.60 -5.33 11.54
C PRO A 109 13.34 -5.83 12.26
N HIS A 110 12.93 -7.08 12.01
CA HIS A 110 11.73 -7.71 12.59
C HIS A 110 11.68 -7.66 14.13
N ASN A 111 12.84 -7.64 14.79
CA ASN A 111 12.96 -7.64 16.25
C ASN A 111 12.96 -6.23 16.86
N ASP A 112 12.73 -5.18 16.08
CA ASP A 112 12.67 -3.81 16.56
C ASP A 112 11.26 -3.48 17.06
N ASP A 113 11.14 -3.03 18.32
CA ASP A 113 9.87 -2.61 18.89
C ASP A 113 9.56 -1.17 18.46
N VAL A 114 8.63 -1.00 17.53
CA VAL A 114 8.25 0.32 16.99
C VAL A 114 7.70 1.29 18.04
N TRP A 115 7.33 0.80 19.23
CA TRP A 115 6.86 1.60 20.35
C TRP A 115 7.99 2.03 21.30
N ASP A 116 9.19 1.47 21.18
CA ASP A 116 10.38 1.91 21.90
C ASP A 116 10.86 3.25 21.32
N PRO A 117 11.01 4.33 22.12
CA PRO A 117 11.58 5.59 21.67
C PRO A 117 12.99 5.48 21.05
N ALA A 118 13.74 4.42 21.38
CA ALA A 118 15.05 4.12 20.79
C ALA A 118 14.97 3.29 19.50
N SER A 119 13.76 2.94 19.05
CA SER A 119 13.55 2.13 17.86
C SER A 119 14.17 2.74 16.62
N ARG A 120 14.76 1.90 15.76
CA ARG A 120 15.25 2.35 14.46
C ARG A 120 14.11 2.78 13.54
N PHE A 121 12.85 2.48 13.89
CA PHE A 121 11.67 3.02 13.23
C PHE A 121 11.76 4.54 13.01
N PHE A 122 12.11 5.31 14.04
CA PHE A 122 12.23 6.77 13.96
C PHE A 122 13.39 7.24 13.08
N SER A 123 14.34 6.34 12.80
CA SER A 123 15.46 6.59 11.89
C SER A 123 15.17 6.20 10.43
N THR A 124 14.07 5.50 10.16
CA THR A 124 13.73 5.03 8.81
C THR A 124 13.50 6.17 7.84
N ALA A 125 13.78 5.89 6.57
CA ALA A 125 13.46 6.81 5.49
C ALA A 125 11.94 7.03 5.37
N TRP A 126 11.13 6.01 5.70
CA TRP A 126 9.68 6.14 5.75
C TRP A 126 9.23 7.16 6.81
N PHE A 127 9.72 7.08 8.05
CA PHE A 127 9.30 7.98 9.14
C PHE A 127 9.63 9.46 8.85
N ARG A 128 10.70 9.71 8.10
CA ARG A 128 11.19 11.07 7.80
C ARG A 128 10.51 11.74 6.60
N ARG A 129 9.54 11.09 5.93
CA ARG A 129 8.86 11.65 4.74
C ARG A 129 7.63 12.49 5.11
N GLY A 130 7.38 13.54 4.34
CA GLY A 130 6.23 14.43 4.56
C GLY A 130 4.86 13.76 4.41
N TRP A 131 4.78 12.62 3.71
CA TRP A 131 3.54 11.86 3.50
C TRP A 131 3.13 11.01 4.72
N THR A 132 4.10 10.66 5.58
CA THR A 132 3.89 9.87 6.79
C THR A 132 2.93 10.54 7.77
N LEU A 133 2.94 11.87 7.82
CA LEU A 133 2.02 12.63 8.65
C LEU A 133 0.57 12.46 8.20
N GLN A 134 0.32 12.38 6.89
CA GLN A 134 -1.04 12.16 6.39
C GLN A 134 -1.55 10.76 6.76
N GLU A 135 -0.67 9.78 6.82
CA GLU A 135 -1.00 8.40 7.19
C GLU A 135 -1.22 8.26 8.70
N LEU A 136 -0.40 8.93 9.53
CA LEU A 136 -0.52 8.92 10.99
C LEU A 136 -1.70 9.73 11.54
N LEU A 137 -2.14 10.78 10.81
CA LEU A 137 -3.28 11.61 11.20
C LEU A 137 -4.63 11.02 10.79
N THR A 138 -4.64 9.84 10.18
CA THR A 138 -5.87 9.20 9.73
C THR A 138 -6.54 8.40 10.84
N THR A 139 -7.87 8.35 10.79
CA THR A 139 -8.70 7.70 11.81
C THR A 139 -8.82 6.18 11.64
N GLY A 140 -8.10 5.58 10.69
CA GLY A 140 -8.18 4.15 10.40
C GLY A 140 -7.26 3.30 11.29
N LYS A 141 -7.44 1.98 11.23
CA LYS A 141 -6.59 1.05 11.97
C LYS A 141 -5.22 0.94 11.29
N LEU A 142 -4.14 1.30 11.98
CA LEU A 142 -2.77 1.16 11.49
C LEU A 142 -2.19 -0.21 11.85
N ARG A 143 -1.55 -0.88 10.89
CA ARG A 143 -0.85 -2.15 11.06
C ARG A 143 0.50 -2.09 10.37
N PHE A 144 1.54 -2.44 11.11
CA PHE A 144 2.90 -2.54 10.61
C PHE A 144 3.21 -3.98 10.22
N TYR A 145 4.00 -4.15 9.16
CA TYR A 145 4.53 -5.45 8.76
C TYR A 145 5.85 -5.30 7.98
N ASP A 146 6.63 -6.37 7.95
CA ASP A 146 7.94 -6.42 7.30
C ASP A 146 8.01 -7.61 6.31
N GLN A 147 9.23 -8.08 6.02
CA GLN A 147 9.46 -9.18 5.07
C GLN A 147 9.04 -10.56 5.60
N ASP A 148 8.86 -10.74 6.92
CA ASP A 148 8.61 -12.02 7.59
C ASP A 148 7.13 -12.23 8.03
#